data_AF-A0A818TWT5-F1
#
_entry.id   AF-A0A818TWT5-F1
#
_cell.length_a   1.000
_cell.length_b   1.000
_cell.length_c   1.000
_cell.angle_alpha   90.00
_cell.angle_beta   90.00
_cell.angle_gamma   90.00
#
_symmetry.space_group_name_H-M   'P 1'
#
loop_
_entity.id
_entity.type
_entity.pdbx_description
1 polymer ?
#
loop_
_entity_poly.entity_id
_entity_poly.type
_entity_poly.pdbx_seq_one_letter_code
_entity_poly.pdbx_strand_id
1 'polypeptide(L)'
;MQIQLDEGTGPWGVKVERVEITDVRLPQSMQRSMAAEAEATREARAKVIAAEGEQRASRQLKEAADVIAASPIALQLRYLQTLTQISAEKNSTIVFPVPVELLNLYDMATTESLNEKSYSLNNRNERATMSDGFDLCAWILIIFSYILVIITFPITTFYCIKVVQEYERAVIFRLGRILQGRIKEHVIFSGGAKGPGLFFILPCLDNIVKVDLRTTTFNVPPQEILTRDSVTVSVDAVVYSRVTDPTASVTKVHNVHSATQLLAQTTLRNILGTKTLQEILSDREAIAQNMQIQLDEGTGPWGVKVERVEITDVRLPQSMQRSMAAEAEATREARAKVIAAEGEQRASRQLKEAADVIAASPIALQLRYLQTLTQISAEKNSTIVFPIPIELLNFVKQNR
;
A
#
# COMPACT_ATOMS: atom_id res chain seq x y z
N MET A 1 -22.50 -24.76 -4.33
CA MET A 1 -22.41 -23.87 -5.50
C MET A 1 -21.72 -24.53 -6.69
N GLN A 2 -20.39 -24.76 -6.72
CA GLN A 2 -19.72 -25.35 -7.92
C GLN A 2 -20.36 -26.67 -8.38
N ILE A 3 -20.58 -27.63 -7.48
CA ILE A 3 -21.26 -28.91 -7.77
C ILE A 3 -22.65 -28.69 -8.41
N GLN A 4 -23.45 -27.77 -7.88
CA GLN A 4 -24.79 -27.46 -8.41
C GLN A 4 -24.74 -26.78 -9.78
N LEU A 5 -23.66 -26.03 -10.07
CA LEU A 5 -23.45 -25.41 -11.37
C LEU A 5 -22.99 -26.46 -12.39
N ASP A 6 -22.07 -27.36 -12.03
CA ASP A 6 -21.67 -28.49 -12.88
C ASP A 6 -22.86 -29.42 -13.20
N GLU A 7 -23.72 -29.72 -12.22
CA GLU A 7 -24.98 -30.47 -12.44
C GLU A 7 -25.93 -29.73 -13.39
N GLY A 8 -26.06 -28.41 -13.25
CA GLY A 8 -26.91 -27.57 -14.10
C GLY A 8 -26.36 -27.36 -15.52
N THR A 9 -25.05 -27.36 -15.72
CA THR A 9 -24.40 -27.12 -17.03
C THR A 9 -24.03 -28.40 -17.77
N GLY A 10 -24.03 -29.56 -17.10
CA GLY A 10 -23.83 -30.88 -17.70
C GLY A 10 -24.65 -31.14 -18.98
N PRO A 11 -25.97 -30.82 -19.03
CA PRO A 11 -26.78 -30.98 -20.25
C PRO A 11 -26.32 -30.15 -21.45
N TRP A 12 -25.51 -29.10 -21.23
CA TRP A 12 -24.97 -28.23 -22.28
C TRP A 12 -23.49 -28.54 -22.60
N GLY A 13 -22.91 -29.57 -21.99
CA GLY A 13 -21.52 -29.98 -22.20
C GLY A 13 -20.48 -29.01 -21.64
N VAL A 14 -20.89 -28.06 -20.79
CA VAL A 14 -19.99 -27.07 -20.17
C VAL A 14 -19.62 -27.56 -18.76
N LYS A 15 -18.32 -27.54 -18.45
CA LYS A 15 -17.77 -27.89 -17.13
C LYS A 15 -17.23 -26.64 -16.46
N VAL A 16 -17.56 -26.44 -15.19
CA VAL A 16 -17.18 -25.25 -14.43
C VAL A 16 -15.85 -25.49 -13.73
N GLU A 17 -14.77 -24.98 -14.33
CA GLU A 17 -13.40 -25.18 -13.84
C GLU A 17 -13.15 -24.55 -12.46
N ARG A 18 -13.75 -23.37 -12.19
CA ARG A 18 -13.67 -22.70 -10.90
C ARG A 18 -14.87 -21.79 -10.64
N VAL A 19 -15.30 -21.68 -9.38
CA VAL A 19 -16.31 -20.71 -8.93
C VAL A 19 -15.73 -19.91 -7.77
N GLU A 20 -15.64 -18.60 -7.94
CA GLU A 20 -15.16 -17.65 -6.93
C GLU A 20 -16.25 -16.61 -6.63
N ILE A 21 -16.49 -16.31 -5.36
CA ILE A 21 -17.50 -15.32 -4.96
C ILE A 21 -16.92 -13.92 -5.22
N THR A 22 -17.41 -13.28 -6.27
CA THR A 22 -16.85 -12.02 -6.77
C THR A 22 -17.19 -10.82 -5.92
N ASP A 23 -18.32 -10.83 -5.18
CA ASP A 23 -18.69 -9.72 -4.30
C ASP A 23 -19.68 -10.13 -3.18
N VAL A 24 -19.50 -9.54 -1.99
CA VAL A 24 -20.43 -9.66 -0.85
C VAL A 24 -20.70 -8.26 -0.33
N ARG A 25 -21.64 -7.56 -0.97
CA ARG A 25 -21.96 -6.16 -0.62
C ARG A 25 -22.88 -6.11 0.58
N LEU A 26 -22.38 -5.57 1.69
CA LEU A 26 -23.22 -5.19 2.82
C LEU A 26 -24.10 -3.97 2.44
N PRO A 27 -25.33 -3.87 2.96
CA PRO A 27 -26.17 -2.69 2.77
C PRO A 27 -25.48 -1.42 3.30
N GLN A 28 -25.64 -0.29 2.60
CA GLN A 28 -24.99 0.98 2.98
C GLN A 28 -25.36 1.44 4.40
N SER A 29 -26.55 1.10 4.91
CA SER A 29 -26.94 1.37 6.30
C SER A 29 -26.06 0.64 7.31
N MET A 30 -25.78 -0.64 7.07
CA MET A 30 -24.93 -1.48 7.92
C MET A 30 -23.45 -1.05 7.83
N GLN A 31 -22.97 -0.72 6.63
CA GLN A 31 -21.62 -0.17 6.45
C GLN A 31 -21.44 1.14 7.25
N ARG A 32 -22.43 2.04 7.22
CA ARG A 32 -22.40 3.30 8.00
C ARG A 32 -22.44 3.07 9.50
N SER A 33 -23.27 2.15 10.00
CA SER A 33 -23.34 1.86 11.43
C SER A 33 -22.04 1.24 11.96
N MET A 34 -21.46 0.28 11.21
CA MET A 34 -20.18 -0.34 11.57
C MET A 34 -19.02 0.67 11.54
N ALA A 35 -18.99 1.56 10.54
CA ALA A 35 -17.99 2.63 10.47
C ALA A 35 -18.11 3.61 11.65
N ALA A 36 -19.33 3.99 12.05
CA ALA A 36 -19.58 4.86 13.19
C ALA A 36 -19.20 4.21 14.55
N GLU A 37 -19.45 2.90 14.69
CA GLU A 37 -19.03 2.13 15.88
C GLU A 37 -17.50 2.02 15.96
N ALA A 38 -16.82 1.72 14.84
CA ALA A 38 -15.37 1.69 14.75
C ALA A 38 -14.72 3.08 15.01
N GLU A 39 -15.37 4.15 14.59
CA GLU A 39 -14.96 5.53 14.88
C GLU A 39 -15.09 5.87 16.38
N ALA A 40 -16.28 5.66 16.97
CA ALA A 40 -16.53 5.94 18.37
C ALA A 40 -15.62 5.13 19.32
N THR A 41 -15.36 3.86 19.00
CA THR A 41 -14.46 3.02 19.80
C THR A 41 -13.00 3.46 19.72
N ARG A 42 -12.53 3.98 18.57
CA ARG A 42 -11.18 4.57 18.44
C ARG A 42 -11.06 5.91 19.16
N GLU A 43 -12.07 6.78 19.07
CA GLU A 43 -12.08 8.05 19.81
C GLU A 43 -12.04 7.83 21.34
N ALA A 44 -12.79 6.83 21.84
CA ALA A 44 -12.74 6.42 23.24
C ALA A 44 -11.35 5.90 23.64
N ARG A 45 -10.71 5.06 22.79
CA ARG A 45 -9.35 4.58 23.03
C ARG A 45 -8.33 5.71 23.06
N ALA A 46 -8.41 6.68 22.14
CA ALA A 46 -7.52 7.84 22.12
C ALA A 46 -7.51 8.60 23.45
N LYS A 47 -8.71 8.84 24.04
CA LYS A 47 -8.86 9.49 25.35
C LYS A 47 -8.28 8.67 26.49
N VAL A 48 -8.48 7.34 26.49
CA VAL A 48 -7.89 6.44 27.50
C VAL A 48 -6.36 6.41 27.39
N ILE A 49 -5.81 6.32 26.18
CA ILE A 49 -4.35 6.31 25.94
C ILE A 49 -3.71 7.63 26.40
N ALA A 50 -4.35 8.77 26.14
CA ALA A 50 -3.89 10.07 26.62
C ALA A 50 -3.86 10.14 28.16
N ALA A 51 -4.97 9.75 28.82
CA ALA A 51 -5.07 9.73 30.28
C ALA A 51 -4.08 8.76 30.94
N GLU A 52 -3.90 7.55 30.39
CA GLU A 52 -2.88 6.61 30.86
C GLU A 52 -1.46 7.15 30.66
N GLY A 53 -1.17 7.79 29.52
CA GLY A 53 0.12 8.43 29.25
C GLY A 53 0.44 9.52 30.26
N GLU A 54 -0.53 10.38 30.56
CA GLU A 54 -0.42 11.45 31.55
C GLU A 54 -0.28 10.91 32.98
N GLN A 55 -1.02 9.86 33.35
CA GLN A 55 -0.88 9.18 34.65
C GLN A 55 0.52 8.57 34.81
N ARG A 56 1.01 7.87 33.78
CA ARG A 56 2.35 7.25 33.78
C ARG A 56 3.44 8.31 33.85
N ALA A 57 3.33 9.39 33.07
CA ALA A 57 4.26 10.51 33.11
C ALA A 57 4.27 11.19 34.50
N SER A 58 3.09 11.47 35.06
CA SER A 58 2.94 12.06 36.40
C SER A 58 3.56 11.20 37.50
N ARG A 59 3.46 9.87 37.38
CA ARG A 59 4.10 8.93 38.30
C ARG A 59 5.62 9.00 38.24
N GLN A 60 6.20 9.01 37.04
CA GLN A 60 7.65 9.14 36.85
C GLN A 60 8.17 10.50 37.33
N LEU A 61 7.43 11.60 37.08
CA LEU A 61 7.75 12.93 37.60
C LEU A 61 7.66 13.01 39.12
N LYS A 62 6.69 12.31 39.74
CA LYS A 62 6.64 12.19 41.21
C LYS A 62 7.89 11.47 41.74
N GLU A 63 8.25 10.33 41.16
CA GLU A 63 9.46 9.60 41.56
C GLU A 63 10.74 10.42 41.35
N ALA A 64 10.79 11.26 40.31
CA ALA A 64 11.86 12.24 40.08
C ALA A 64 11.91 13.31 41.19
N ALA A 65 10.76 13.87 41.56
CA ALA A 65 10.63 14.86 42.62
C ALA A 65 10.99 14.31 44.00
N ASP A 66 10.54 13.09 44.33
CA ASP A 66 10.88 12.40 45.59
C ASP A 66 12.41 12.16 45.68
N VAL A 67 13.07 11.84 44.56
CA VAL A 67 14.54 11.68 44.49
C VAL A 67 15.29 13.00 44.68
N ILE A 68 14.82 14.11 44.10
CA ILE A 68 15.41 15.44 44.31
C ILE A 68 15.17 15.93 45.74
N ALA A 69 13.95 15.77 46.27
CA ALA A 69 13.58 16.21 47.61
C ALA A 69 14.40 15.53 48.73
N ALA A 70 14.93 14.33 48.47
CA ALA A 70 15.84 13.63 49.37
C ALA A 70 17.21 14.31 49.58
N SER A 71 17.61 15.28 48.73
CA SER A 71 18.87 16.01 48.88
C SER A 71 18.69 17.52 48.63
N PRO A 72 18.89 18.40 49.65
CA PRO A 72 18.72 19.84 49.47
C PRO A 72 19.72 20.42 48.46
N ILE A 73 20.90 19.80 48.30
CA ILE A 73 21.89 20.19 47.29
C ILE A 73 21.42 19.82 45.88
N ALA A 74 20.74 18.69 45.70
CA ALA A 74 20.16 18.33 44.39
C ALA A 74 19.08 19.33 43.96
N LEU A 75 18.27 19.81 44.90
CA LEU A 75 17.27 20.86 44.65
C LEU A 75 17.94 22.18 44.23
N GLN A 76 19.03 22.59 44.90
CA GLN A 76 19.81 23.77 44.51
C GLN A 76 20.48 23.62 43.12
N LEU A 77 21.00 22.44 42.79
CA LEU A 77 21.56 22.17 41.46
C LEU A 77 20.49 22.23 40.37
N ARG A 78 19.31 21.64 40.61
CA ARG A 78 18.18 21.73 39.69
C ARG A 78 17.72 23.18 39.50
N TYR A 79 17.69 23.95 40.58
CA TYR A 79 17.35 25.37 40.55
C TYR A 79 18.30 26.17 39.65
N LEU A 80 19.62 25.98 39.80
CA LEU A 80 20.61 26.62 38.93
C LEU A 80 20.48 26.21 37.45
N GLN A 81 20.19 24.93 37.18
CA GLN A 81 19.90 24.47 35.82
C GLN A 81 18.66 25.12 35.22
N THR A 82 17.56 25.23 35.99
CA THR A 82 16.35 25.92 35.52
C THR A 82 16.60 27.40 35.25
N LEU A 83 17.45 28.08 36.04
CA LEU A 83 17.84 29.47 35.74
C LEU A 83 18.63 29.59 34.42
N THR A 84 19.56 28.66 34.12
CA THR A 84 20.22 28.66 32.81
C THR A 84 19.27 28.35 31.67
N GLN A 85 18.29 27.46 31.86
CA GLN A 85 17.33 27.13 30.80
C GLN A 85 16.35 28.29 30.53
N ILE A 86 15.91 29.00 31.56
CA ILE A 86 15.09 30.21 31.45
C ILE A 86 15.90 31.37 30.83
N SER A 87 17.22 31.42 31.07
CA SER A 87 18.14 32.35 30.39
C SER A 87 18.32 31.99 28.90
N ALA A 88 18.36 30.71 28.54
CA ALA A 88 18.52 30.28 27.16
C ALA A 88 17.29 30.59 26.27
N GLU A 89 16.07 30.58 26.83
CA GLU A 89 14.84 30.87 26.09
C GLU A 89 14.62 32.38 25.86
N LYS A 90 14.86 32.84 24.62
CA LYS A 90 14.58 34.22 24.18
C LYS A 90 13.11 34.48 23.85
N ASN A 91 12.21 34.19 24.78
CA ASN A 91 10.77 34.17 24.53
C ASN A 91 10.02 35.34 25.20
N SER A 92 10.19 36.56 24.66
CA SER A 92 9.31 37.70 24.96
C SER A 92 8.21 37.85 23.89
N THR A 93 7.30 36.88 23.80
CA THR A 93 6.15 36.96 22.87
C THR A 93 4.87 36.39 23.48
N ILE A 94 3.93 37.28 23.81
CA ILE A 94 2.53 36.91 24.02
C ILE A 94 1.83 37.02 22.66
N VAL A 95 1.35 35.90 22.12
CA VAL A 95 0.57 35.87 20.87
C VAL A 95 -0.92 35.91 21.22
N PHE A 96 -1.65 36.84 20.61
CA PHE A 96 -3.09 37.01 20.81
C PHE A 96 -3.83 36.62 19.51
N PRO A 97 -4.43 35.41 19.42
CA PRO A 97 -5.19 35.02 18.24
C PRO A 97 -6.60 35.64 18.27
N VAL A 98 -7.01 36.25 17.15
CA VAL A 98 -8.38 36.74 16.94
C VAL A 98 -9.11 35.79 16.00
N PRO A 99 -10.27 35.22 16.39
CA PRO A 99 -11.04 34.31 15.53
C PRO A 99 -11.93 35.08 14.55
N VAL A 100 -12.11 34.54 13.34
CA VAL A 100 -13.16 34.97 12.40
C VAL A 100 -13.79 33.75 11.73
N GLU A 101 -15.03 33.46 12.11
CA GLU A 101 -15.82 32.34 11.60
C GLU A 101 -17.31 32.75 11.62
N LEU A 102 -17.93 32.91 10.44
CA LEU A 102 -19.21 32.27 10.03
C LEU A 102 -19.89 32.97 8.81
N LEU A 103 -20.08 32.16 7.75
CA LEU A 103 -21.32 31.96 6.97
C LEU A 103 -22.00 33.09 6.12
N ASN A 104 -21.76 33.00 4.79
CA ASN A 104 -22.67 32.42 3.76
C ASN A 104 -23.91 33.14 3.15
N LEU A 105 -24.27 32.61 1.94
CA LEU A 105 -25.44 32.82 1.04
C LEU A 105 -25.41 34.13 0.21
N TYR A 106 -25.90 34.24 -1.05
CA TYR A 106 -26.73 33.37 -1.93
C TYR A 106 -26.28 33.57 -3.42
N ASP A 107 -26.24 32.56 -4.31
CA ASP A 107 -27.23 32.19 -5.37
C ASP A 107 -27.57 33.33 -6.39
N MET A 108 -27.91 33.14 -7.69
CA MET A 108 -28.48 32.00 -8.43
C MET A 108 -28.42 32.24 -9.97
N ALA A 109 -28.60 31.18 -10.79
CA ALA A 109 -29.08 31.20 -12.21
C ALA A 109 -28.17 31.86 -13.29
N THR A 110 -28.11 31.48 -14.58
CA THR A 110 -28.65 30.39 -15.47
C THR A 110 -27.80 30.42 -16.78
N THR A 111 -27.84 29.54 -17.80
CA THR A 111 -28.74 28.43 -18.23
C THR A 111 -27.96 27.44 -19.14
N GLU A 112 -28.56 26.28 -19.46
CA GLU A 112 -28.62 25.52 -20.75
C GLU A 112 -27.53 25.64 -21.86
N SER A 113 -27.34 24.66 -22.76
CA SER A 113 -27.57 23.20 -22.81
C SER A 113 -26.94 22.68 -24.14
N LEU A 114 -26.67 21.37 -24.27
CA LEU A 114 -26.99 20.55 -25.47
C LEU A 114 -26.44 19.12 -25.36
N ASN A 115 -27.29 18.26 -24.81
CA ASN A 115 -27.71 16.93 -25.29
C ASN A 115 -26.72 15.85 -25.81
N GLU A 116 -27.15 14.62 -25.57
CA GLU A 116 -26.49 13.33 -25.75
C GLU A 116 -26.28 12.91 -27.22
N LYS A 117 -25.46 11.88 -27.41
CA LYS A 117 -25.95 10.69 -28.14
C LYS A 117 -25.32 9.38 -27.66
N SER A 118 -26.18 8.45 -27.33
CA SER A 118 -25.90 7.06 -26.99
C SER A 118 -25.61 6.22 -28.24
N TYR A 119 -24.87 5.13 -28.07
CA TYR A 119 -24.87 4.00 -29.00
C TYR A 119 -24.99 2.69 -28.23
N SER A 120 -25.86 1.81 -28.73
CA SER A 120 -26.33 0.59 -28.07
C SER A 120 -25.62 -0.67 -28.57
N LEU A 121 -25.80 -1.77 -27.85
CA LEU A 121 -25.54 -3.13 -28.31
C LEU A 121 -26.04 -3.36 -29.75
N ASN A 122 -25.33 -4.22 -30.49
CA ASN A 122 -26.02 -5.18 -31.35
C ASN A 122 -25.36 -6.57 -31.26
N ASN A 123 -26.21 -7.58 -31.38
CA ASN A 123 -25.91 -8.99 -31.12
C ASN A 123 -25.71 -9.73 -32.45
N ARG A 124 -24.71 -10.61 -32.54
CA ARG A 124 -24.65 -11.64 -33.57
C ARG A 124 -24.17 -12.97 -32.99
N ASN A 125 -25.09 -13.93 -32.99
CA ASN A 125 -24.75 -15.34 -32.95
C ASN A 125 -23.92 -15.71 -34.18
N GLU A 126 -22.93 -16.58 -33.99
CA GLU A 126 -22.67 -17.68 -34.93
C GLU A 126 -21.96 -18.82 -34.17
N ARG A 127 -22.37 -20.06 -34.43
CA ARG A 127 -21.79 -21.27 -33.81
C ARG A 127 -20.81 -21.89 -34.79
N ALA A 128 -19.68 -22.40 -34.29
CA ALA A 128 -18.85 -23.34 -35.02
C ALA A 128 -18.30 -24.40 -34.06
N THR A 129 -18.97 -25.55 -33.99
CA THR A 129 -18.37 -26.80 -33.55
C THR A 129 -17.62 -27.40 -34.74
N MET A 130 -16.33 -27.73 -34.60
CA MET A 130 -15.58 -28.41 -35.66
C MET A 130 -14.94 -29.69 -35.13
N SER A 131 -15.31 -30.81 -35.74
CA SER A 131 -14.86 -32.17 -35.41
C SER A 131 -13.50 -32.47 -36.03
N ASP A 132 -12.65 -33.19 -35.31
CA ASP A 132 -11.37 -33.65 -35.83
C ASP A 132 -11.55 -34.83 -36.81
N GLY A 133 -11.49 -34.53 -38.10
CA GLY A 133 -11.36 -35.49 -39.20
C GLY A 133 -10.21 -35.07 -40.11
N PHE A 134 -9.36 -36.02 -40.54
CA PHE A 134 -8.34 -35.75 -41.54
C PHE A 134 -8.95 -35.80 -42.94
N ASP A 135 -9.53 -34.69 -43.39
CA ASP A 135 -10.13 -34.62 -44.71
C ASP A 135 -9.07 -34.55 -45.82
N LEU A 136 -9.26 -35.37 -46.85
CA LEU A 136 -8.53 -35.30 -48.13
C LEU A 136 -8.60 -33.90 -48.76
N CYS A 137 -9.66 -33.14 -48.47
CA CYS A 137 -9.85 -31.74 -48.86
C CYS A 137 -8.71 -30.82 -48.35
N ALA A 138 -8.24 -31.01 -47.12
CA ALA A 138 -7.15 -30.20 -46.55
C ALA A 138 -5.85 -30.37 -47.33
N TRP A 139 -5.54 -31.60 -47.78
CA TRP A 139 -4.39 -31.88 -48.63
C TRP A 139 -4.53 -31.28 -50.03
N ILE A 140 -5.73 -31.35 -50.63
CA ILE A 140 -6.02 -30.72 -51.92
C ILE A 140 -5.85 -29.19 -51.83
N LEU A 141 -6.35 -28.54 -50.78
CA LEU A 141 -6.19 -27.10 -50.56
C LEU A 141 -4.73 -26.69 -50.36
N ILE A 142 -3.94 -27.49 -49.63
CA ILE A 142 -2.50 -27.27 -49.48
C ILE A 142 -1.80 -27.34 -50.84
N ILE A 143 -2.05 -28.40 -51.63
CA ILE A 143 -1.46 -28.57 -52.97
C ILE A 143 -1.88 -27.43 -53.90
N PHE A 144 -3.16 -27.04 -53.91
CA PHE A 144 -3.68 -25.92 -54.69
C PHE A 144 -3.00 -24.60 -54.30
N SER A 145 -2.78 -24.33 -53.01
CA SER A 145 -2.08 -23.13 -52.56
C SER A 145 -0.62 -23.09 -53.06
N TYR A 146 0.07 -24.23 -53.06
CA TYR A 146 1.44 -24.32 -53.60
C TYR A 146 1.47 -24.08 -55.11
N ILE A 147 0.52 -24.64 -55.86
CA ILE A 147 0.37 -24.38 -57.31
C ILE A 147 0.11 -22.89 -57.56
N LEU A 148 -0.78 -22.26 -56.80
CA LEU A 148 -1.10 -20.84 -56.94
C LEU A 148 0.13 -19.96 -56.64
N VAL A 149 0.88 -20.25 -55.58
CA VAL A 149 2.14 -19.56 -55.25
C VAL A 149 3.18 -19.69 -56.37
N ILE A 150 3.30 -20.86 -57.01
CA ILE A 150 4.22 -21.07 -58.15
C ILE A 150 3.76 -20.27 -59.38
N ILE A 151 2.47 -20.27 -59.71
CA ILE A 151 1.91 -19.53 -60.87
C ILE A 151 2.04 -18.02 -60.71
N THR A 152 1.96 -17.51 -59.48
CA THR A 152 1.97 -16.07 -59.15
C THR A 152 3.34 -15.55 -58.71
N PHE A 153 4.39 -16.37 -58.84
CA PHE A 153 5.77 -15.95 -58.65
C PHE A 153 6.14 -14.90 -59.72
N PRO A 154 6.79 -13.76 -59.37
CA PRO A 154 7.44 -13.44 -58.09
C PRO A 154 6.59 -12.63 -57.09
N ILE A 155 5.35 -12.26 -57.43
CA ILE A 155 4.54 -11.30 -56.65
C ILE A 155 4.21 -11.83 -55.26
N THR A 156 3.90 -13.12 -55.14
CA THR A 156 3.58 -13.77 -53.84
C THR A 156 4.76 -13.83 -52.89
N THR A 157 6.01 -13.86 -53.37
CA THR A 157 7.20 -13.93 -52.50
C THR A 157 7.28 -12.74 -51.53
N PHE A 158 6.88 -11.54 -51.96
CA PHE A 158 6.82 -10.36 -51.08
C PHE A 158 5.75 -10.47 -49.98
N TYR A 159 4.65 -11.19 -50.21
CA TYR A 159 3.59 -11.40 -49.22
C TYR A 159 3.88 -12.58 -48.27
N CYS A 160 4.56 -13.62 -48.75
CA CYS A 160 4.93 -14.80 -47.96
C CYS A 160 6.01 -14.52 -46.90
N ILE A 161 6.81 -13.46 -47.09
CA ILE A 161 7.88 -13.09 -46.17
C ILE A 161 7.33 -12.21 -45.04
N LYS A 162 7.45 -12.70 -43.80
CA LYS A 162 7.17 -11.90 -42.60
C LYS A 162 8.38 -11.90 -41.66
N VAL A 163 8.55 -10.77 -40.99
CA VAL A 163 9.56 -10.54 -39.95
C VAL A 163 8.88 -10.43 -38.59
N VAL A 164 9.43 -11.13 -37.60
CA VAL A 164 9.03 -11.06 -36.20
C VAL A 164 10.21 -10.55 -35.38
N GLN A 165 9.92 -9.60 -34.51
CA GLN A 165 10.94 -8.92 -33.69
C GLN A 165 11.50 -9.86 -32.62
N GLU A 166 12.69 -9.58 -32.10
CA GLU A 166 13.37 -10.45 -31.13
C GLU A 166 12.59 -10.67 -29.83
N TYR A 167 11.81 -9.68 -29.42
CA TYR A 167 10.92 -9.70 -28.26
C TYR A 167 9.54 -10.31 -28.54
N GLU A 168 9.18 -10.53 -29.80
CA GLU A 168 7.92 -11.16 -30.22
C GLU A 168 8.11 -12.67 -30.44
N ARG A 169 7.05 -13.45 -30.29
CA ARG A 169 6.94 -14.83 -30.80
C ARG A 169 5.70 -14.97 -31.66
N ALA A 170 5.79 -15.84 -32.67
CA ALA A 170 4.68 -16.12 -33.57
C ALA A 170 4.11 -17.51 -33.30
N VAL A 171 2.85 -17.56 -32.90
CA VAL A 171 2.02 -18.76 -32.92
C VAL A 171 1.36 -18.84 -34.28
N ILE A 172 1.59 -19.93 -35.01
CA ILE A 172 1.09 -20.11 -36.38
C ILE A 172 0.05 -21.22 -36.40
N PHE A 173 -1.15 -20.88 -36.88
CA PHE A 173 -2.26 -21.79 -37.09
C PHE A 173 -2.38 -22.09 -38.58
N ARG A 174 -2.18 -23.35 -38.97
CA ARG A 174 -2.38 -23.83 -40.34
C ARG A 174 -3.70 -24.58 -40.39
N LEU A 175 -4.67 -24.11 -41.17
CA LEU A 175 -6.01 -24.69 -41.25
C LEU A 175 -6.63 -24.94 -39.84
N GLY A 176 -6.48 -23.96 -38.94
CA GLY A 176 -6.98 -24.03 -37.56
C GLY A 176 -6.13 -24.85 -36.57
N ARG A 177 -5.18 -25.66 -37.03
CA ARG A 177 -4.30 -26.46 -36.15
C ARG A 177 -2.99 -25.72 -35.85
N ILE A 178 -2.52 -25.81 -34.61
CA ILE A 178 -1.21 -25.27 -34.22
C ILE A 178 -0.09 -25.98 -34.99
N LEU A 179 0.77 -25.22 -35.65
CA LEU A 179 1.93 -25.76 -36.35
C LEU A 179 3.01 -26.13 -35.33
N GLN A 180 2.97 -27.35 -34.79
CA GLN A 180 4.00 -27.84 -33.87
C GLN A 180 5.39 -27.68 -34.49
N GLY A 181 6.27 -27.00 -33.76
CA GLY A 181 7.60 -26.64 -34.25
C GLY A 181 8.45 -27.89 -34.47
N ARG A 182 8.93 -28.08 -35.70
CA ARG A 182 9.91 -29.13 -35.98
C ARG A 182 11.19 -28.80 -35.22
N ILE A 183 11.51 -29.62 -34.22
CA ILE A 183 12.69 -29.47 -33.36
C ILE A 183 13.94 -29.30 -34.23
N LYS A 184 14.67 -28.20 -34.03
CA LYS A 184 16.07 -28.05 -34.46
C LYS A 184 16.93 -28.09 -33.21
N GLU A 185 17.96 -28.92 -33.24
CA GLU A 185 18.61 -29.60 -32.09
C GLU A 185 19.37 -28.73 -31.07
N HIS A 186 19.14 -27.41 -30.96
CA HIS A 186 19.92 -26.56 -30.04
C HIS A 186 19.15 -25.61 -29.12
N VAL A 187 17.81 -25.56 -29.14
CA VAL A 187 17.04 -24.92 -28.05
C VAL A 187 15.75 -25.70 -27.77
N ILE A 188 15.52 -26.04 -26.50
CA ILE A 188 14.31 -26.74 -26.04
C ILE A 188 13.19 -25.70 -25.85
N PHE A 189 12.26 -25.63 -26.80
CA PHE A 189 10.97 -24.95 -26.63
C PHE A 189 9.83 -25.92 -26.96
N SER A 190 9.10 -26.35 -25.94
CA SER A 190 8.12 -27.45 -26.00
C SER A 190 6.75 -27.08 -26.61
N GLY A 191 6.65 -25.97 -27.34
CA GLY A 191 5.40 -25.43 -27.88
C GLY A 191 5.57 -24.90 -29.31
N GLY A 192 4.50 -24.91 -30.10
CA GLY A 192 4.50 -24.61 -31.55
C GLY A 192 4.78 -23.14 -31.94
N ALA A 193 5.40 -22.35 -31.08
CA ALA A 193 5.77 -20.98 -31.38
C ALA A 193 7.13 -20.91 -32.10
N LYS A 194 7.20 -20.17 -33.21
CA LYS A 194 8.49 -19.94 -33.90
C LYS A 194 9.26 -18.81 -33.22
N GLY A 195 10.59 -18.99 -33.19
CA GLY A 195 11.54 -17.96 -32.76
C GLY A 195 11.57 -16.74 -33.69
N PRO A 196 12.31 -15.69 -33.30
CA PRO A 196 12.34 -14.43 -34.03
C PRO A 196 13.11 -14.53 -35.36
N GLY A 197 12.94 -13.53 -36.22
CA GLY A 197 13.59 -13.45 -37.52
C GLY A 197 12.66 -13.63 -38.72
N LEU A 198 13.23 -14.02 -39.86
CA LEU A 198 12.55 -14.18 -41.13
C LEU A 198 11.96 -15.59 -41.25
N PHE A 199 10.66 -15.70 -41.57
CA PHE A 199 10.09 -16.99 -41.95
C PHE A 199 9.01 -16.85 -43.02
N PHE A 200 8.90 -17.90 -43.83
CA PHE A 200 7.88 -18.03 -44.86
C PHE A 200 6.57 -18.51 -44.25
N ILE A 201 5.49 -17.81 -44.62
CA ILE A 201 4.09 -18.07 -44.26
C ILE A 201 3.32 -18.25 -45.57
N LEU A 202 2.40 -19.21 -45.65
CA LEU A 202 1.49 -19.29 -46.81
C LEU A 202 0.31 -18.33 -46.62
N PRO A 203 0.17 -17.27 -47.45
CA PRO A 203 -1.03 -16.46 -47.44
C PRO A 203 -2.26 -17.34 -47.72
N CYS A 204 -3.39 -16.99 -47.10
CA CYS A 204 -4.67 -17.72 -47.09
C CYS A 204 -4.74 -19.01 -46.25
N LEU A 205 -3.64 -19.71 -45.93
CA LEU A 205 -3.69 -20.96 -45.14
C LEU A 205 -3.17 -20.84 -43.70
N ASP A 206 -2.20 -19.94 -43.49
CA ASP A 206 -1.53 -19.76 -42.20
C ASP A 206 -1.99 -18.44 -41.54
N ASN A 207 -2.66 -18.55 -40.39
CA ASN A 207 -2.95 -17.43 -39.51
C ASN A 207 -1.83 -17.26 -38.48
N ILE A 208 -1.36 -16.03 -38.27
CA ILE A 208 -0.27 -15.71 -37.33
C ILE A 208 -0.79 -14.82 -36.19
N VAL A 209 -0.58 -15.27 -34.96
CA VAL A 209 -0.75 -14.45 -33.76
C VAL A 209 0.63 -14.11 -33.22
N LYS A 210 0.92 -12.81 -33.12
CA LYS A 210 2.12 -12.29 -32.48
C LYS A 210 1.86 -12.09 -30.99
N VAL A 211 2.80 -12.54 -30.16
CA VAL A 211 2.76 -12.39 -28.70
C VAL A 211 4.07 -11.74 -28.24
N ASP A 212 3.98 -10.66 -27.47
CA ASP A 212 5.15 -10.03 -26.84
C ASP A 212 5.57 -10.84 -25.60
N LEU A 213 6.88 -11.05 -25.42
CA LEU A 213 7.46 -11.72 -24.26
C LEU A 213 7.95 -10.75 -23.17
N ARG A 214 7.90 -9.44 -23.42
CA ARG A 214 8.29 -8.41 -22.44
C ARG A 214 7.35 -8.40 -21.24
N THR A 215 7.85 -7.87 -20.12
CA THR A 215 7.04 -7.57 -18.94
C THR A 215 6.01 -6.50 -19.29
N THR A 216 4.74 -6.89 -19.24
CA THR A 216 3.58 -6.01 -19.33
C THR A 216 3.02 -5.74 -17.94
N THR A 217 2.56 -4.51 -17.74
CA THR A 217 1.88 -4.09 -16.52
C THR A 217 0.41 -3.89 -16.78
N PHE A 218 -0.44 -4.33 -15.85
CA PHE A 218 -1.85 -3.97 -15.84
C PHE A 218 -2.29 -3.63 -14.41
N ASN A 219 -3.25 -2.72 -14.32
CA ASN A 219 -3.77 -2.25 -13.05
C ASN A 219 -4.99 -3.09 -12.66
N VAL A 220 -5.01 -3.54 -11.41
CA VAL A 220 -6.21 -4.09 -10.75
C VAL A 220 -7.07 -2.90 -10.34
N PRO A 221 -8.31 -2.77 -10.84
CA PRO A 221 -9.15 -1.62 -10.51
C PRO A 221 -9.49 -1.62 -9.00
N PRO A 222 -9.63 -0.44 -8.36
CA PRO A 222 -9.85 -0.34 -6.91
C PRO A 222 -10.99 -1.24 -6.43
N GLN A 223 -10.71 -2.09 -5.44
CA GLN A 223 -11.68 -3.00 -4.84
C GLN A 223 -12.09 -2.48 -3.46
N GLU A 224 -13.39 -2.21 -3.25
CA GLU A 224 -13.95 -2.00 -1.92
C GLU A 224 -14.09 -3.36 -1.21
N ILE A 225 -13.36 -3.54 -0.11
CA ILE A 225 -13.33 -4.79 0.65
C ILE A 225 -13.44 -4.51 2.16
N LEU A 226 -13.98 -5.50 2.88
CA LEU A 226 -14.03 -5.49 4.34
C LEU A 226 -12.83 -6.30 4.86
N THR A 227 -12.03 -5.70 5.73
CA THR A 227 -10.90 -6.35 6.40
C THR A 227 -11.37 -7.26 7.54
N ARG A 228 -10.47 -8.08 8.09
CA ARG A 228 -10.75 -8.96 9.25
C ARG A 228 -11.22 -8.20 10.49
N ASP A 229 -10.76 -6.95 10.66
CA ASP A 229 -11.17 -6.03 11.73
C ASP A 229 -12.40 -5.18 11.37
N SER A 230 -13.21 -5.62 10.40
CA SER A 230 -14.48 -4.99 10.00
C SER A 230 -14.35 -3.54 9.50
N VAL A 231 -13.19 -3.19 8.94
CA VAL A 231 -12.95 -1.88 8.31
C VAL A 231 -13.20 -1.98 6.81
N THR A 232 -13.93 -1.02 6.24
CA THR A 232 -14.04 -0.84 4.80
C THR A 232 -12.82 -0.10 4.27
N VAL A 233 -12.10 -0.72 3.33
CA VAL A 233 -10.98 -0.10 2.60
C VAL A 233 -11.19 -0.25 1.10
N SER A 234 -10.67 0.70 0.32
CA SER A 234 -10.56 0.59 -1.13
C SER A 234 -9.08 0.46 -1.50
N VAL A 235 -8.70 -0.66 -2.12
CA VAL A 235 -7.29 -0.98 -2.44
C VAL A 235 -7.15 -1.25 -3.93
N ASP A 236 -6.11 -0.67 -4.53
CA ASP A 236 -5.65 -0.97 -5.89
C ASP A 236 -4.24 -1.55 -5.90
N ALA A 237 -3.90 -2.21 -7.00
CA ALA A 237 -2.62 -2.88 -7.18
C ALA A 237 -2.20 -2.90 -8.66
N VAL A 238 -0.90 -3.01 -8.90
CA VAL A 238 -0.31 -3.20 -10.23
C VAL A 238 0.35 -4.58 -10.27
N VAL A 239 0.10 -5.33 -11.34
CA VAL A 239 0.71 -6.64 -11.55
C VAL A 239 1.68 -6.55 -12.72
N TYR A 240 2.91 -6.99 -12.48
CA TYR A 240 3.97 -7.13 -13.47
C TYR A 240 4.00 -8.59 -13.92
N SER A 241 3.67 -8.84 -15.18
CA SER A 241 3.60 -10.19 -15.73
C SER A 241 4.24 -10.26 -17.10
N ARG A 242 4.67 -11.44 -17.53
CA ARG A 242 5.09 -11.68 -18.91
C ARG A 242 4.67 -13.04 -19.40
N VAL A 243 4.50 -13.17 -20.71
CA VAL A 243 4.26 -14.47 -21.34
C VAL A 243 5.56 -15.27 -21.33
N THR A 244 5.49 -16.52 -20.86
CA THR A 244 6.60 -17.49 -20.89
C THR A 244 6.33 -18.60 -21.92
N ASP A 245 5.09 -19.08 -22.05
CA ASP A 245 4.66 -19.90 -23.19
C ASP A 245 3.58 -19.19 -24.02
N PRO A 246 3.95 -18.61 -25.19
CA PRO A 246 2.99 -17.98 -26.08
C PRO A 246 2.00 -18.98 -26.69
N THR A 247 2.31 -20.28 -26.74
CA THR A 247 1.40 -21.31 -27.25
C THR A 247 0.23 -21.51 -26.30
N ALA A 248 0.49 -21.79 -25.02
CA ALA A 248 -0.53 -21.84 -23.97
C ALA A 248 -1.33 -20.54 -23.88
N SER A 249 -0.66 -19.38 -23.97
CA SER A 249 -1.30 -18.06 -23.87
C SER A 249 -2.35 -17.79 -24.95
N VAL A 250 -2.21 -18.34 -26.15
CA VAL A 250 -3.20 -18.15 -27.24
C VAL A 250 -4.21 -19.30 -27.30
N THR A 251 -3.86 -20.50 -26.82
CA THR A 251 -4.69 -21.70 -27.01
C THR A 251 -5.59 -22.04 -25.82
N LYS A 252 -5.19 -21.73 -24.58
CA LYS A 252 -5.90 -22.17 -23.37
C LYS A 252 -6.88 -21.14 -22.81
N VAL A 253 -6.72 -19.87 -23.18
CA VAL A 253 -7.56 -18.76 -22.68
C VAL A 253 -7.84 -17.79 -23.82
N HIS A 254 -9.10 -17.39 -23.97
CA HIS A 254 -9.54 -16.46 -25.02
C HIS A 254 -8.88 -15.07 -24.93
N ASN A 255 -8.83 -14.50 -23.72
CA ASN A 255 -8.08 -13.27 -23.45
C ASN A 255 -7.36 -13.39 -22.12
N VAL A 256 -6.05 -13.64 -22.20
CA VAL A 256 -5.16 -13.80 -21.04
C VAL A 256 -5.08 -12.55 -20.18
N HIS A 257 -5.06 -11.34 -20.75
CA HIS A 257 -4.97 -10.12 -19.95
C HIS A 257 -6.23 -9.94 -19.09
N SER A 258 -7.42 -10.13 -19.66
CA SER A 258 -8.68 -10.05 -18.91
C SER A 258 -8.83 -11.18 -17.88
N ALA A 259 -8.44 -12.41 -18.22
CA ALA A 259 -8.50 -13.54 -17.27
C ALA A 259 -7.57 -13.34 -16.08
N THR A 260 -6.32 -12.92 -16.31
CA THR A 260 -5.36 -12.61 -15.24
C THR A 260 -5.79 -11.40 -14.41
N GLN A 261 -6.40 -10.38 -15.02
CA GLN A 261 -6.92 -9.21 -14.29
C GLN A 261 -8.10 -9.60 -13.38
N LEU A 262 -9.01 -10.47 -13.82
CA LEU A 262 -10.11 -10.97 -13.00
C LEU A 262 -9.59 -11.85 -11.84
N LEU A 263 -8.67 -12.76 -12.12
CA LEU A 263 -8.03 -13.57 -11.08
C LEU A 263 -7.32 -12.69 -10.03
N ALA A 264 -6.60 -11.64 -10.47
CA ALA A 264 -5.98 -10.67 -9.57
C ALA A 264 -6.98 -9.90 -8.70
N GLN A 265 -8.18 -9.59 -9.20
CA GLN A 265 -9.24 -8.99 -8.38
C GLN A 265 -9.72 -9.95 -7.29
N THR A 266 -9.96 -11.24 -7.60
CA THR A 266 -10.35 -12.21 -6.57
C THR A 266 -9.23 -12.47 -5.57
N THR A 267 -7.99 -12.70 -6.03
CA THR A 267 -6.85 -12.97 -5.14
C THR A 267 -6.59 -11.80 -4.19
N LEU A 268 -6.63 -10.55 -4.69
CA LEU A 268 -6.51 -9.35 -3.86
C LEU A 268 -7.60 -9.32 -2.77
N ARG A 269 -8.86 -9.52 -3.17
CA ARG A 269 -10.03 -9.55 -2.28
C ARG A 269 -9.92 -10.64 -1.20
N ASN A 270 -9.54 -11.85 -1.60
CA ASN A 270 -9.40 -13.00 -0.70
C ASN A 270 -8.30 -12.77 0.34
N ILE A 271 -7.11 -12.34 -0.10
CA ILE A 271 -5.98 -12.11 0.81
C ILE A 271 -6.29 -10.95 1.76
N LEU A 272 -6.75 -9.80 1.26
CA LEU A 272 -7.03 -8.63 2.09
C LEU A 272 -8.17 -8.87 3.09
N GLY A 273 -9.19 -9.67 2.73
CA GLY A 273 -10.27 -10.06 3.64
C GLY A 273 -9.79 -10.89 4.85
N THR A 274 -8.67 -11.63 4.72
CA THR A 274 -8.06 -12.34 5.86
C THR A 274 -7.16 -11.46 6.74
N LYS A 275 -6.85 -10.24 6.29
CA LYS A 275 -5.88 -9.34 6.91
C LYS A 275 -6.56 -8.23 7.71
N THR A 276 -5.88 -7.73 8.75
CA THR A 276 -6.32 -6.53 9.48
C THR A 276 -5.85 -5.25 8.78
N LEU A 277 -6.52 -4.12 9.02
CA LEU A 277 -6.10 -2.81 8.52
C LEU A 277 -4.63 -2.52 8.85
N GLN A 278 -4.18 -2.82 10.07
CA GLN A 278 -2.82 -2.55 10.49
C GLN A 278 -1.79 -3.38 9.71
N GLU A 279 -2.06 -4.67 9.49
CA GLU A 279 -1.23 -5.53 8.62
C GLU A 279 -1.19 -4.99 7.18
N ILE A 280 -2.32 -4.51 6.64
CA ILE A 280 -2.40 -3.92 5.28
C ILE A 280 -1.61 -2.59 5.19
N LEU A 281 -1.51 -1.83 6.28
CA LEU A 281 -0.73 -0.59 6.30
C LEU A 281 0.76 -0.82 6.57
N SER A 282 1.14 -1.81 7.38
CA SER A 282 2.53 -2.08 7.79
C SER A 282 3.25 -3.12 6.91
N ASP A 283 2.60 -4.22 6.56
CA ASP A 283 3.23 -5.42 5.97
C ASP A 283 2.87 -5.60 4.49
N ARG A 284 2.75 -4.48 3.75
CA ARG A 284 2.36 -4.46 2.32
C ARG A 284 3.19 -5.41 1.45
N GLU A 285 4.49 -5.47 1.69
CA GLU A 285 5.43 -6.34 0.96
C GLU A 285 5.11 -7.83 1.15
N ALA A 286 4.79 -8.27 2.37
CA ALA A 286 4.45 -9.66 2.65
C ALA A 286 3.09 -10.06 2.02
N ILE A 287 2.14 -9.12 1.96
CA ILE A 287 0.86 -9.30 1.27
C ILE A 287 1.08 -9.41 -0.24
N ALA A 288 1.91 -8.54 -0.82
CA ALA A 288 2.25 -8.54 -2.24
C ALA A 288 2.96 -9.83 -2.68
N GLN A 289 3.91 -10.34 -1.88
CA GLN A 289 4.59 -11.61 -2.14
C GLN A 289 3.64 -12.82 -2.08
N ASN A 290 2.72 -12.87 -1.12
CA ASN A 290 1.70 -13.92 -1.06
C ASN A 290 0.75 -13.87 -2.27
N MET A 291 0.33 -12.66 -2.66
CA MET A 291 -0.48 -12.44 -3.87
C MET A 291 0.27 -12.86 -5.14
N GLN A 292 1.57 -12.58 -5.24
CA GLN A 292 2.39 -13.05 -6.36
C GLN A 292 2.40 -14.58 -6.46
N ILE A 293 2.61 -15.30 -5.34
CA ILE A 293 2.67 -16.76 -5.34
C ILE A 293 1.35 -17.37 -5.82
N GLN A 294 0.22 -16.91 -5.28
CA GLN A 294 -1.11 -17.39 -5.66
C GLN A 294 -1.46 -17.07 -7.12
N LEU A 295 -1.01 -15.91 -7.63
CA LEU A 295 -1.21 -15.55 -9.03
C LEU A 295 -0.30 -16.35 -9.98
N ASP A 296 0.98 -16.55 -9.67
CA ASP A 296 1.88 -17.33 -10.52
C ASP A 296 1.42 -18.80 -10.65
N GLU A 297 0.96 -19.40 -9.54
CA GLU A 297 0.35 -20.73 -9.53
C GLU A 297 -0.92 -20.77 -10.40
N GLY A 298 -1.79 -19.77 -10.29
CA GLY A 298 -3.03 -19.67 -11.08
C GLY A 298 -2.82 -19.37 -12.57
N THR A 299 -1.78 -18.61 -12.94
CA THR A 299 -1.51 -18.19 -14.32
C THR A 299 -0.54 -19.09 -15.08
N GLY A 300 0.26 -19.90 -14.37
CA GLY A 300 1.19 -20.87 -14.95
C GLY A 300 0.56 -21.78 -16.01
N PRO A 301 -0.65 -22.35 -15.81
CA PRO A 301 -1.36 -23.13 -16.82
C PRO A 301 -1.57 -22.36 -18.13
N TRP A 302 -1.81 -21.05 -18.07
CA TRP A 302 -2.04 -20.17 -19.21
C TRP A 302 -0.75 -19.69 -19.90
N GLY A 303 0.43 -20.12 -19.42
CA GLY A 303 1.72 -19.72 -19.98
C GLY A 303 2.17 -18.32 -19.61
N VAL A 304 1.55 -17.68 -18.61
CA VAL A 304 1.96 -16.39 -18.04
C VAL A 304 2.72 -16.62 -16.74
N LYS A 305 3.79 -15.83 -16.55
CA LYS A 305 4.52 -15.74 -15.29
C LYS A 305 4.30 -14.37 -14.65
N VAL A 306 4.03 -14.34 -13.35
CA VAL A 306 3.91 -13.10 -12.56
C VAL A 306 5.24 -12.81 -11.89
N GLU A 307 5.86 -11.69 -12.28
CA GLU A 307 7.20 -11.30 -11.84
C GLU A 307 7.19 -10.51 -10.53
N ARG A 308 6.17 -9.66 -10.34
CA ARG A 308 5.95 -8.89 -9.11
C ARG A 308 4.49 -8.42 -9.02
N VAL A 309 4.00 -8.21 -7.81
CA VAL A 309 2.77 -7.47 -7.52
C VAL A 309 3.15 -6.28 -6.65
N GLU A 310 2.54 -5.12 -6.87
CA GLU A 310 2.72 -3.91 -6.05
C GLU A 310 1.35 -3.40 -5.60
N ILE A 311 1.16 -3.19 -4.30
CA ILE A 311 -0.04 -2.53 -3.74
C ILE A 311 0.17 -1.03 -3.86
N THR A 312 -0.69 -0.33 -4.60
CA THR A 312 -0.47 1.08 -4.94
C THR A 312 -0.98 2.01 -3.84
N ASP A 313 -2.30 2.04 -3.61
CA ASP A 313 -2.94 2.88 -2.61
C ASP A 313 -3.92 2.07 -1.73
N VAL A 314 -4.13 2.55 -0.51
CA VAL A 314 -5.06 1.99 0.48
C VAL A 314 -5.91 3.13 1.00
N ARG A 315 -7.05 3.36 0.34
CA ARG A 315 -7.96 4.47 0.62
C ARG A 315 -8.93 4.07 1.72
N LEU A 316 -8.99 4.91 2.75
CA LEU A 316 -9.90 4.81 3.88
C LEU A 316 -11.04 5.84 3.75
N PRO A 317 -12.24 5.57 4.28
CA PRO A 317 -13.28 6.58 4.46
C PRO A 317 -12.76 7.77 5.28
N GLN A 318 -13.10 9.00 4.88
CA GLN A 318 -12.53 10.21 5.45
C GLN A 318 -12.78 10.35 6.97
N SER A 319 -13.93 9.89 7.48
CA SER A 319 -14.20 9.89 8.93
C SER A 319 -13.21 9.02 9.68
N MET A 320 -13.09 7.75 9.30
CA MET A 320 -12.15 6.81 9.91
C MET A 320 -10.69 7.24 9.78
N GLN A 321 -10.31 7.90 8.69
CA GLN A 321 -8.97 8.47 8.54
C GLN A 321 -8.69 9.55 9.61
N ARG A 322 -9.67 10.41 9.92
CA ARG A 322 -9.56 11.43 10.98
C ARG A 322 -9.47 10.81 12.36
N SER A 323 -10.36 9.86 12.70
CA SER A 323 -10.33 9.20 14.02
C SER A 323 -9.06 8.37 14.22
N MET A 324 -8.53 7.72 13.19
CA MET A 324 -7.23 7.03 13.22
C MET A 324 -6.05 8.01 13.38
N ALA A 325 -6.10 9.18 12.73
CA ALA A 325 -5.09 10.22 12.93
C ALA A 325 -5.08 10.74 14.38
N ALA A 326 -6.26 10.99 14.96
CA ALA A 326 -6.41 11.42 16.35
C ALA A 326 -5.92 10.35 17.36
N GLU A 327 -6.23 9.07 17.13
CA GLU A 327 -5.72 7.96 17.96
C GLU A 327 -4.19 7.84 17.86
N ALA A 328 -3.62 7.98 16.66
CA ALA A 328 -2.17 7.96 16.45
C ALA A 328 -1.47 9.19 17.06
N GLU A 329 -2.08 10.37 17.00
CA GLU A 329 -1.59 11.60 17.62
C GLU A 329 -1.60 11.49 19.14
N ALA A 330 -2.74 11.13 19.75
CA ALA A 330 -2.85 10.89 21.20
C ALA A 330 -1.85 9.82 21.68
N THR A 331 -1.64 8.75 20.90
CA THR A 331 -0.64 7.72 21.22
C THR A 331 0.80 8.25 21.14
N ARG A 332 1.11 9.11 20.16
CA ARG A 332 2.44 9.74 20.03
C ARG A 332 2.69 10.74 21.15
N GLU A 333 1.72 11.57 21.49
CA GLU A 333 1.80 12.55 22.58
C GLU A 333 1.94 11.84 23.95
N ALA A 334 1.11 10.83 24.21
CA ALA A 334 1.21 10.00 25.42
C ALA A 334 2.60 9.36 25.57
N ARG A 335 3.14 8.78 24.49
CA ARG A 335 4.50 8.20 24.49
C ARG A 335 5.57 9.27 24.70
N ALA A 336 5.44 10.44 24.08
CA ALA A 336 6.38 11.54 24.25
C ALA A 336 6.42 12.04 25.72
N LYS A 337 5.24 12.22 26.35
CA LYS A 337 5.12 12.58 27.77
C LYS A 337 5.79 11.55 28.69
N VAL A 338 5.57 10.24 28.45
CA VAL A 338 6.21 9.17 29.23
C VAL A 338 7.73 9.18 29.05
N ILE A 339 8.22 9.29 27.81
CA ILE A 339 9.67 9.33 27.53
C ILE A 339 10.34 10.55 28.18
N ALA A 340 9.69 11.73 28.11
CA ALA A 340 10.19 12.95 28.77
C ALA A 340 10.25 12.78 30.30
N ALA A 341 9.20 12.23 30.91
CA ALA A 341 9.14 12.00 32.34
C ALA A 341 10.12 10.92 32.84
N GLU A 342 10.35 9.85 32.06
CA GLU A 342 11.42 8.89 32.34
C GLU A 342 12.82 9.51 32.19
N GLY A 343 13.02 10.36 31.19
CA GLY A 343 14.26 11.14 31.03
C GLY A 343 14.52 12.03 32.23
N GLU A 344 13.50 12.73 32.72
CA GLU A 344 13.54 13.55 33.92
C GLU A 344 13.84 12.74 35.19
N GLN A 345 13.20 11.58 35.36
CA GLN A 345 13.49 10.68 36.48
C GLN A 345 14.95 10.19 36.47
N ARG A 346 15.49 9.83 35.31
CA ARG A 346 16.89 9.42 35.17
C ARG A 346 17.85 10.58 35.43
N ALA A 347 17.56 11.78 34.91
CA ALA A 347 18.34 12.99 35.19
C ALA A 347 18.34 13.34 36.68
N SER A 348 17.18 13.24 37.34
CA SER A 348 17.03 13.48 38.78
C SER A 348 17.87 12.54 39.65
N ARG A 349 17.98 11.25 39.28
CA ARG A 349 18.89 10.30 39.96
C ARG A 349 20.36 10.70 39.79
N GLN A 350 20.79 11.03 38.58
CA GLN A 350 22.16 11.50 38.30
C GLN A 350 22.48 12.82 39.00
N LEU A 351 21.51 13.73 39.10
CA LEU A 351 21.64 14.99 39.86
C LEU A 351 21.80 14.74 41.37
N LYS A 352 21.08 13.75 41.92
CA LYS A 352 21.27 13.34 43.31
C LYS A 352 22.67 12.77 43.53
N GLU A 353 23.13 11.85 42.68
CA GLU A 353 24.50 11.30 42.78
C GLU A 353 25.57 12.40 42.70
N ALA A 354 25.40 13.38 41.80
CA ALA A 354 26.27 14.56 41.72
C ALA A 354 26.17 15.47 42.96
N ALA A 355 24.99 15.59 43.56
CA ALA A 355 24.78 16.34 44.80
C ALA A 355 25.46 15.67 46.00
N ASP A 356 25.41 14.34 46.09
CA ASP A 356 26.07 13.56 47.14
C ASP A 356 27.60 13.68 47.04
N VAL A 357 28.17 13.79 45.83
CA VAL A 357 29.59 14.12 45.62
C VAL A 357 29.90 15.58 45.98
N ILE A 358 29.04 16.55 45.64
CA ILE A 358 29.22 17.96 46.00
C ILE A 358 29.09 18.18 47.52
N ALA A 359 28.27 17.39 48.21
CA ALA A 359 28.13 17.44 49.67
C ALA A 359 29.46 17.16 50.40
N ALA A 360 30.37 16.39 49.80
CA ALA A 360 31.70 16.14 50.34
C ALA A 360 32.65 17.36 50.26
N SER A 361 32.32 18.39 49.47
CA SER A 361 33.12 19.62 49.36
C SER A 361 32.24 20.86 49.16
N PRO A 362 31.91 21.61 50.24
CA PRO A 362 30.97 22.74 50.15
C PRO A 362 31.43 23.87 49.21
N ILE A 363 32.73 23.99 48.96
CA ILE A 363 33.30 24.96 48.00
C ILE A 363 32.85 24.64 46.55
N ALA A 364 32.60 23.38 46.21
CA ALA A 364 32.19 22.98 44.86
C ALA A 364 30.81 23.57 44.46
N LEU A 365 29.91 23.76 45.43
CA LEU A 365 28.60 24.39 45.19
C LEU A 365 28.74 25.88 44.87
N GLN A 366 29.64 26.57 45.58
CA GLN A 366 29.94 27.98 45.34
C GLN A 366 30.62 28.20 43.97
N LEU A 367 31.51 27.28 43.55
CA LEU A 367 32.09 27.28 42.20
C LEU A 367 31.03 27.04 41.12
N ARG A 368 30.12 26.09 41.33
CA ARG A 368 28.99 25.82 40.42
C ARG A 368 28.12 27.07 40.25
N TYR A 369 27.78 27.76 41.34
CA TYR A 369 27.02 29.00 41.34
C TYR A 369 27.70 30.09 40.49
N LEU A 370 29.01 30.31 40.68
CA LEU A 370 29.77 31.29 39.90
C LEU A 370 29.83 30.91 38.40
N GLN A 371 29.99 29.63 38.07
CA GLN A 371 29.93 29.14 36.68
C GLN A 371 28.55 29.40 36.05
N THR A 372 27.46 29.11 36.78
CA THR A 372 26.08 29.40 36.33
C THR A 372 25.89 30.89 36.02
N LEU A 373 26.38 31.79 36.88
CA LEU A 373 26.32 33.23 36.65
C LEU A 373 27.10 33.66 35.39
N THR A 374 28.30 33.10 35.15
CA THR A 374 29.05 33.42 33.92
C THR A 374 28.36 32.92 32.66
N GLN A 375 27.68 31.77 32.73
CA GLN A 375 26.92 31.22 31.59
C GLN A 375 25.68 32.07 31.27
N ILE A 376 24.90 32.46 32.28
CA ILE A 376 23.75 33.37 32.12
C ILE A 376 24.20 34.72 31.54
N SER A 377 25.33 35.26 32.00
CA SER A 377 25.90 36.52 31.49
C SER A 377 26.31 36.43 30.00
N ALA A 378 26.64 35.23 29.50
CA ALA A 378 27.08 35.03 28.11
C ALA A 378 25.91 35.02 27.09
N GLU A 379 24.68 34.66 27.49
CA GLU A 379 23.53 34.48 26.57
C GLU A 379 22.89 35.79 26.09
N LYS A 380 23.32 36.93 26.67
CA LYS A 380 22.89 38.31 26.34
C LYS A 380 21.41 38.59 26.64
N ASN A 381 20.86 38.06 27.72
CA ASN A 381 19.53 38.45 28.20
C ASN A 381 19.61 39.68 29.12
N SER A 382 18.64 40.60 28.98
CA SER A 382 18.61 41.90 29.68
C SER A 382 18.04 41.85 31.10
N THR A 383 17.55 40.70 31.56
CA THR A 383 16.89 40.53 32.87
C THR A 383 17.70 39.59 33.76
N ILE A 384 18.52 40.15 34.65
CA ILE A 384 19.26 39.37 35.66
C ILE A 384 18.34 39.15 36.86
N VAL A 385 17.73 37.96 36.93
CA VAL A 385 16.95 37.55 38.10
C VAL A 385 17.92 37.18 39.23
N PHE A 386 17.97 37.99 40.28
CA PHE A 386 18.77 37.73 41.48
C PHE A 386 17.89 37.08 42.56
N PRO A 387 18.00 35.76 42.81
CA PRO A 387 17.23 35.12 43.87
C PRO A 387 17.85 35.40 45.24
N ILE A 388 17.03 35.91 46.15
CA ILE A 388 17.40 36.05 47.56
C ILE A 388 17.42 34.65 48.20
N PRO A 389 18.52 34.20 48.83
CA PRO A 389 18.58 32.90 49.48
C PRO A 389 17.50 32.78 50.58
N ILE A 390 16.87 31.60 50.66
CA ILE A 390 15.82 31.31 51.66
C ILE A 390 16.35 31.45 53.10
N GLU A 391 17.65 31.21 53.30
CA GLU A 391 18.35 31.45 54.57
C GLU A 391 18.25 32.91 55.03
N LEU A 392 18.31 33.87 54.10
CA LEU A 392 18.23 35.31 54.37
C LEU A 392 16.80 35.72 54.75
N LEU A 393 15.79 35.10 54.12
CA LEU A 393 14.38 35.20 54.51
C LEU A 393 14.10 34.60 55.90
N ASN A 394 14.70 33.45 56.21
CA ASN A 394 14.58 32.82 57.53
C ASN A 394 15.24 33.68 58.62
N PHE A 395 16.39 34.30 58.34
CA PHE A 395 17.07 35.20 59.28
C PHE A 395 16.22 36.44 59.62
N VAL A 396 15.50 37.01 58.63
CA VAL A 396 14.54 38.10 58.85
C VAL A 396 13.31 37.63 59.64
N LYS A 397 12.89 36.37 59.47
CA LYS A 397 11.74 35.78 60.16
C LYS A 397 12.04 35.33 61.60
N GLN A 398 13.31 35.14 61.94
CA GLN A 398 13.79 34.69 63.26
C GLN A 398 14.19 35.85 64.19
N ASN A 399 14.28 37.08 63.65
CA ASN A 399 14.47 38.33 64.40
C ASN A 399 13.14 39.12 64.60
N ARG A 400 12.01 38.40 64.65
CA ARG A 400 10.69 38.86 65.06
C ARG A 400 10.09 37.88 66.05
#